data_AF-A0A8B3DFH2-F1
#
_entry.id   AF-A0A8B3DFH2-F1
#
_cell.length_a   1.000
_cell.length_b   1.000
_cell.length_c   1.000
_cell.angle_alpha   90.00
_cell.angle_beta   90.00
_cell.angle_gamma   90.00
#
_symmetry.space_group_name_H-M   'P 1'
#
loop_
_entity.id
_entity.type
_entity.pdbx_description
1 polymer ?
#
loop_
_entity_poly.entity_id
_entity_poly.type
_entity_poly.pdbx_seq_one_letter_code
_entity_poly.pdbx_strand_id
1 'polypeptide(L)' 'MISQPVRIGDDTVVVIPSVILTELGIREGDTLEIALNKDKMEIKKMVLKTSSPIDSSEEG' A
#
# COMPACT_ATOMS: atom_id res chain seq x y z
N MET A 1 -0.51 12.21 15.85
CA MET A 1 0.87 12.45 15.33
C MET A 1 0.75 12.89 13.88
N ILE A 2 1.48 13.92 13.48
CA ILE A 2 1.56 14.39 12.09
C ILE A 2 2.98 14.06 11.62
N SER A 3 3.13 13.25 10.58
CA SER A 3 4.44 12.98 9.97
C SER A 3 4.88 14.18 9.15
N GLN A 4 6.16 14.54 9.23
CA GLN A 4 6.75 15.61 8.42
C GLN A 4 7.66 15.02 7.34
N PRO A 5 7.73 15.63 6.15
CA PRO A 5 8.70 15.23 5.14
C PRO A 5 10.12 15.52 5.61
N VAL A 6 11.01 14.56 5.38
CA VAL A 6 12.44 14.62 5.69
C VAL A 6 13.23 14.40 4.40
N ARG A 7 14.40 15.05 4.28
CA ARG A 7 15.31 14.80 3.16
C ARG A 7 16.30 13.70 3.50
N ILE A 8 16.46 12.74 2.58
CA ILE A 8 17.45 11.66 2.67
C ILE A 8 18.22 11.66 1.36
N GLY A 9 19.46 12.18 1.38
CA GLY A 9 20.18 12.48 0.14
C GLY A 9 19.42 13.52 -0.70
N ASP A 10 19.16 13.18 -1.96
CA ASP A 10 18.36 14.00 -2.88
C ASP A 10 16.85 13.71 -2.78
N ASP A 11 16.44 12.68 -2.04
CA ASP A 11 15.05 12.24 -1.95
C ASP A 11 14.30 12.97 -0.82
N THR A 12 12.99 13.16 -1.04
CA THR A 12 12.06 13.61 0.01
C THR A 12 11.22 12.42 0.46
N VAL A 13 11.32 12.08 1.73
CA VAL A 13 10.69 10.90 2.33
C VAL A 13 9.74 11.32 3.44
N VAL A 14 8.59 10.65 3.56
CA VAL A 14 7.68 10.82 4.70
C VAL A 14 7.64 9.49 5.45
N VAL A 15 7.93 9.53 6.75
CA VAL A 15 7.85 8.33 7.59
C VAL A 15 6.40 8.10 8.00
N ILE A 16 5.85 6.95 7.63
CA ILE A 16 4.52 6.51 8.08
C ILE A 16 4.68 5.78 9.43
N PRO A 17 4.02 6.24 10.50
CA PRO A 17 4.05 5.56 11.79
C PRO A 17 3.64 4.08 11.70
N SER A 18 4.34 3.22 12.44
CA SER A 18 4.11 1.77 12.44
C SER A 18 2.68 1.36 12.83
N VAL A 19 2.03 2.12 13.72
CA VAL A 19 0.63 1.90 14.11
C VAL A 19 -0.30 1.99 12.89
N ILE A 20 -0.08 2.98 12.01
CA ILE A 20 -0.88 3.14 10.78
C ILE A 20 -0.61 2.00 9.81
N LEU A 21 0.65 1.59 9.64
CA LEU A 21 1.00 0.44 8.79
C LEU A 21 0.33 -0.85 9.29
N THR A 22 0.28 -1.04 10.62
CA THR A 22 -0.34 -2.20 11.26
C THR A 22 -1.86 -2.21 11.05
N GLU A 23 -2.52 -1.08 11.29
CA GLU A 23 -3.98 -0.93 11.08
C GLU A 23 -4.38 -1.14 9.62
N LEU A 24 -3.56 -0.68 8.67
CA LEU A 24 -3.80 -0.86 7.23
C LEU A 24 -3.28 -2.20 6.68
N GLY A 25 -2.65 -3.04 7.52
CA GLY A 25 -2.09 -4.32 7.13
C GLY A 25 -1.01 -4.21 6.05
N ILE A 26 -0.25 -3.11 6.03
CA ILE A 26 0.85 -2.85 5.10
C ILE A 26 2.14 -3.41 5.70
N ARG A 27 2.87 -4.19 4.90
CA ARG A 27 4.14 -4.83 5.25
C ARG A 27 5.18 -4.52 4.18
N GLU A 28 6.44 -4.72 4.54
CA GLU A 28 7.54 -4.65 3.57
C GLU A 28 7.28 -5.62 2.41
N GLY A 29 7.51 -5.14 1.18
CA GLY A 29 7.23 -5.88 -0.04
C GLY A 29 5.80 -5.75 -0.58
N ASP A 30 4.87 -5.13 0.16
CA ASP A 30 3.54 -4.83 -0.38
C ASP A 30 3.60 -3.77 -1.48
N THR A 31 2.78 -3.94 -2.50
CA THR A 31 2.53 -2.91 -3.50
C THR A 31 1.52 -1.89 -2.96
N LEU A 32 1.86 -0.60 -3.08
CA LEU A 32 0.98 0.51 -2.72
C LEU A 32 0.50 1.23 -3.98
N GLU A 33 -0.77 1.60 -3.98
CA GLU A 33 -1.35 2.53 -4.94
C GLU A 33 -1.24 3.94 -4.38
N ILE A 34 -0.76 4.88 -5.20
CA ILE A 34 -0.62 6.30 -4.84
C ILE A 34 -1.45 7.12 -5.82
N ALA A 35 -2.34 7.96 -5.31
CA ALA A 35 -3.13 8.89 -6.08
C ALA A 35 -2.96 10.32 -5.56
N LEU A 36 -2.92 11.28 -6.49
CA LEU A 36 -2.94 12.70 -6.16
C LEU A 36 -4.38 13.21 -6.27
N ASN A 37 -4.95 13.62 -5.15
CA ASN A 37 -6.28 14.20 -5.05
C ASN A 37 -6.17 15.65 -4.57
N LYS A 38 -6.14 16.58 -5.54
CA LYS A 38 -5.94 18.02 -5.30
C LYS A 38 -4.66 18.29 -4.51
N ASP A 39 -4.80 18.66 -3.24
CA ASP A 39 -3.73 19.00 -2.31
C ASP A 39 -3.26 17.81 -1.45
N LYS A 40 -3.85 16.63 -1.67
CA LYS A 40 -3.59 15.44 -0.86
C LYS A 40 -3.01 14.30 -1.69
N MET A 41 -2.07 13.58 -1.08
CA MET A 41 -1.61 12.29 -1.57
C MET A 41 -2.36 11.21 -0.81
N GLU A 42 -3.13 10.40 -1.53
CA GLU A 42 -3.83 9.24 -0.99
C GLU A 42 -2.99 7.99 -1.27
N ILE A 43 -2.77 7.19 -0.24
CA ILE A 43 -1.99 5.94 -0.32
C ILE A 43 -2.88 4.80 0.14
N LYS A 44 -2.92 3.72 -0.62
CA LYS A 44 -3.71 2.53 -0.30
C LYS A 44 -2.91 1.26 -0.60
N LYS A 45 -3.10 0.23 0.23
CA LYS A 45 -2.58 -1.10 -0.09
C LYS A 45 -3.29 -1.65 -1.33
N MET A 46 -2.50 -2.00 -2.34
CA MET A 46 -3.03 -2.61 -3.56
C MET A 46 -3.23 -4.11 -3.33
N VAL A 47 -4.42 -4.61 -3.61
CA VAL A 47 -4.71 -6.04 -3.59
C VAL A 47 -4.88 -6.51 -5.03
N LEU A 48 -3.84 -7.14 -5.56
CA LEU A 48 -3.92 -7.81 -6.84
C LEU A 48 -4.84 -9.02 -6.69
N LYS A 49 -6.03 -8.95 -7.30
CA LYS A 49 -6.89 -10.13 -7.43
C LYS A 49 -6.22 -11.07 -8.42
N THR A 50 -5.53 -12.09 -7.93
CA THR A 50 -5.24 -13.26 -8.76
C THR A 50 -6.58 -13.97 -8.96
N SER A 51 -7.07 -14.02 -10.19
CA SER A 51 -8.14 -14.95 -10.52
C SER A 51 -7.58 -16.34 -10.28
N SER A 52 -8.00 -17.00 -9.19
CA SER A 52 -7.81 -18.44 -9.06
C SER A 52 -8.42 -19.08 -10.30
N PRO A 53 -7.69 -19.97 -11.04
CA PRO A 53 -8.35 -20.76 -12.06
C PRO A 53 -9.43 -21.57 -11.35
N ILE A 54 -10.69 -21.27 -11.66
CA ILE A 54 -11.82 -22.12 -11.29
C ILE A 54 -11.74 -23.29 -12.28
N ASP A 55 -10.86 -24.25 -12.03
CA ASP A 55 -10.94 -25.53 -12.72
C ASP A 55 -11.89 -26.41 -11.92
N SER A 56 -13.18 -26.21 -12.19
CA SER A 56 -14.27 -27.08 -11.79
C SER A 56 -14.16 -28.39 -12.57
N SER A 57 -13.27 -29.27 -12.15
CA SER A 57 -13.33 -30.69 -12.49
C SER A 57 -13.90 -31.43 -11.27
N GLU A 58 -15.23 -31.38 -11.12
CA GLU A 58 -15.94 -32.40 -10.36
C GLU A 58 -15.83 -33.71 -11.14
N GLU A 59 -15.18 -34.70 -10.53
CA GLU A 59 -15.24 -36.09 -10.99
C GLU A 59 -16.69 -36.58 -10.89
N GLY A 60 -17.21 -37.10 -12.01
CA GLY A 60 -18.51 -37.78 -12.11
C GLY A 60 -18.53 -38.74 -13.27
#